data_AF-I4H9C6-F1
#
_entry.id   AF-I4H9C6-F1
#
_cell.length_a   1.000
_cell.length_b   1.000
_cell.length_c   1.000
_cell.angle_alpha   90.00
_cell.angle_beta   90.00
_cell.angle_gamma   90.00
#
_symmetry.space_group_name_H-M   'P 1'
#
loop_
_entity.id
_entity.type
_entity.pdbx_description
1 polymer ?
#
loop_
_entity_poly.entity_id
_entity_poly.type
_entity_poly.pdbx_seq_one_letter_code
_entity_poly.pdbx_strand_id
1 'polypeptide(L)' 'MANAIINKVKSLNEPADQVEVKFGIKMTVGLGAIIASGSADVNYEITLKWDNKEKNKQSSTQ' A
#
# COMPACT_ATOMS: atom_id res chain seq x y z
N MET A 1 6.11 0.19 -10.43
CA MET A 1 5.17 -0.02 -9.30
C MET A 1 5.52 0.84 -8.09
N ALA A 2 6.64 0.60 -7.39
CA ALA A 2 6.98 1.33 -6.16
C ALA A 2 6.96 2.87 -6.30
N ASN A 3 7.60 3.44 -7.33
CA ASN A 3 7.59 4.89 -7.55
C ASN A 3 6.19 5.47 -7.76
N ALA A 4 5.27 4.73 -8.39
CA ALA A 4 3.90 5.20 -8.57
C ALA A 4 3.14 5.28 -7.24
N ILE A 5 3.36 4.31 -6.35
CA ILE A 5 2.79 4.30 -5.00
C ILE A 5 3.36 5.47 -4.19
N ILE A 6 4.68 5.67 -4.21
CA ILE A 6 5.35 6.77 -3.51
C ILE A 6 4.81 8.13 -3.98
N ASN A 7 4.71 8.34 -5.29
CA ASN A 7 4.20 9.59 -5.85
C ASN A 7 2.75 9.85 -5.45
N LYS A 8 1.91 8.80 -5.41
CA LYS A 8 0.52 8.90 -4.98
C LYS A 8 0.41 9.26 -3.50
N VAL A 9 1.21 8.63 -2.63
CA VAL A 9 1.21 8.93 -1.18
C VAL A 9 1.70 10.34 -0.92
N LYS A 10 2.75 10.79 -1.61
CA LYS A 10 3.27 12.17 -1.51
C LYS A 10 2.29 13.23 -2.01
N SER A 11 1.36 12.86 -2.89
CA SER A 11 0.32 13.75 -3.41
C SER A 11 -0.90 13.90 -2.49
N LEU A 12 -0.96 13.16 -1.37
CA LEU A 12 -2.03 13.31 -0.38
C LEU A 12 -1.87 14.64 0.36
N ASN A 13 -2.98 15.29 0.67
CA ASN A 13 -2.99 16.59 1.37
C ASN A 13 -2.32 16.54 2.75
N GLU A 14 -2.33 15.35 3.37
CA GLU A 14 -1.52 15.01 4.54
C GLU A 14 -0.70 13.75 4.19
N PRO A 15 0.58 13.89 3.81
CA PRO A 15 1.41 12.76 3.41
C PRO A 15 1.65 11.83 4.61
N ALA A 16 1.55 10.53 4.38
CA ALA A 16 1.77 9.53 5.43
C ALA A 16 3.26 9.41 5.80
N ASP A 17 3.56 9.22 7.09
CA ASP A 17 4.92 9.05 7.61
C ASP A 17 5.47 7.65 7.34
N GLN A 18 4.58 6.65 7.30
CA GLN A 18 4.92 5.28 6.94
C GLN A 18 3.93 4.72 5.92
N VAL A 19 4.48 3.99 4.96
CA VAL A 19 3.74 3.26 3.93
C VAL A 19 4.16 1.80 4.00
N GLU A 20 3.21 0.92 4.29
CA GLU A 20 3.39 -0.52 4.23
C GLU A 20 2.61 -1.06 3.03
N VAL A 21 3.28 -1.85 2.18
CA VAL A 21 2.68 -2.43 0.98
C VAL A 21 2.82 -3.95 1.05
N LYS A 22 1.70 -4.67 1.01
CA LYS A 22 1.67 -6.13 0.93
C LYS A 22 1.19 -6.57 -0.44
N PHE A 23 1.98 -7.43 -1.05
CA PHE A 23 1.71 -8.03 -2.34
C PHE A 23 1.23 -9.46 -2.13
N GLY A 24 -0.01 -9.77 -2.53
CA GLY A 24 -0.58 -11.10 -2.56
C GLY A 24 -0.71 -11.60 -3.99
N ILE A 25 -0.04 -12.70 -4.33
CA ILE A 25 -0.19 -13.34 -5.64
C ILE A 25 -1.03 -14.61 -5.43
N LYS A 26 -2.20 -14.71 -6.06
CA LYS A 26 -3.00 -15.95 -6.04
C LYS A 26 -2.78 -16.68 -7.36
N MET A 27 -2.00 -17.77 -7.32
CA MET A 27 -1.86 -18.69 -8.47
C MET A 27 -2.72 -19.93 -8.24
N THR A 28 -3.85 -19.99 -8.93
CA THR A 28 -4.67 -21.21 -8.99
C THR A 28 -4.18 -22.05 -10.18
N VAL A 29 -3.23 -22.95 -9.95
CA VAL A 29 -2.73 -23.87 -11.00
C VAL A 29 -3.15 -25.28 -10.64
N GLY A 30 -4.05 -25.86 -11.44
CA GLY A 30 -4.41 -27.28 -11.37
C GLY A 30 -3.46 -28.12 -12.21
N LEU A 31 -3.14 -29.34 -11.76
CA LEU A 31 -2.38 -30.32 -12.53
C LEU A 31 -3.10 -30.60 -13.86
N GLY A 32 -2.50 -30.22 -14.99
CA GLY A 32 -3.02 -30.50 -16.34
C GLY A 32 -3.62 -29.31 -17.11
N ALA A 33 -3.59 -28.08 -16.58
CA ALA A 33 -4.09 -26.90 -17.30
C ALA A 33 -3.09 -26.37 -18.35
N ILE A 34 -3.53 -26.21 -19.61
CA ILE A 34 -2.79 -25.45 -20.63
C ILE A 34 -3.10 -23.96 -20.41
N ILE A 35 -2.09 -23.18 -20.00
CA ILE A 35 -2.23 -21.74 -19.73
C ILE A 35 -2.30 -20.98 -21.06
N ALA A 36 -3.51 -20.82 -21.59
CA ALA A 36 -3.79 -19.84 -22.64
C ALA A 36 -3.85 -18.45 -22.00
N SER A 37 -2.69 -17.84 -21.72
CA SER A 37 -2.55 -16.48 -21.14
C SER A 37 -3.60 -16.17 -20.05
N GLY A 38 -3.48 -16.81 -18.89
CA GLY A 38 -4.33 -16.54 -17.74
C GLY A 38 -3.97 -15.19 -17.11
N SER A 39 -4.97 -14.33 -16.90
CA SER A 39 -4.83 -13.13 -16.07
C SER A 39 -4.40 -13.55 -14.66
N ALA A 40 -3.22 -13.12 -14.23
CA ALA A 40 -2.79 -13.32 -12.85
C ALA A 40 -3.57 -12.35 -11.95
N ASP A 41 -4.40 -12.89 -11.05
CA ASP A 41 -5.03 -12.08 -10.02
C ASP A 41 -3.98 -11.71 -8.97
N VAL A 42 -3.64 -10.42 -8.95
CA VAL A 42 -2.75 -9.84 -7.93
C VAL A 42 -3.57 -9.01 -6.96
N ASN A 43 -3.48 -9.35 -5.68
CA ASN A 43 -4.07 -8.59 -4.60
C ASN A 43 -3.01 -7.67 -3.99
N TYR A 44 -3.33 -6.40 -3.78
CA TYR A 44 -2.44 -5.44 -3.12
C TYR A 44 -3.16 -4.84 -1.92
N GLU A 45 -2.50 -4.84 -0.75
CA GLU A 45 -2.98 -4.13 0.44
C GLU A 45 -1.97 -3.03 0.77
N ILE A 46 -2.44 -1.79 0.89
CA ILE A 46 -1.61 -0.63 1.23
C ILE A 46 -2.10 -0.09 2.57
N THR A 47 -1.22 -0.08 3.57
CA THR A 47 -1.47 0.53 4.87
C THR A 47 -0.67 1.82 5.00
N LEU A 48 -1.35 2.92 5.30
CA LEU A 48 -0.75 4.23 5.56
C LEU A 48 -0.84 4.54 7.06
N LYS A 49 0.23 5.07 7.65
CA LYS A 49 0.25 5.51 9.07
C LYS A 49 0.68 6.96 9.16
N TRP A 50 -0.02 7.72 9.98
CA TRP A 50 0.27 9.11 10.32
C TRP A 50 0.64 9.17 11.80
N ASP A 51 1.74 9.84 12.12
CA ASP A 51 2.22 10.08 13.47
C ASP A 51 2.16 11.59 13.75
N ASN A 52 1.04 12.04 14.32
CA ASN A 52 0.74 13.46 14.56
C ASN A 52 1.56 14.06 15.72
N LYS A 53 2.88 13.84 15.76
CA LYS A 53 3.77 14.36 16.82
C LYS A 53 3.80 15.87 16.90
N GLU A 54 3.48 16.57 15.81
CA GLU A 54 3.42 18.03 15.76
C GLU A 54 2.12 18.58 16.37
N LYS A 55 0.96 17.93 16.15
CA LYS A 55 -0.31 18.35 16.76
C LYS A 55 -0.39 18.10 18.27
N ASN A 56 0.34 17.10 18.77
CA ASN A 56 0.34 16.76 20.21
C ASN A 56 1.20 17.70 21.08
N LYS A 57 2.10 18.51 20.51
CA LYS A 57 2.92 19.47 21.30
C LYS A 57 2.18 20.77 21.64
N GLN A 58 1.13 21.12 20.88
CA GLN A 58 0.33 22.33 21.11
C GLN A 58 -0.67 22.16 22.27
N SER A 59 -1.10 20.94 22.60
CA SER A 59 -2.10 20.65 23.63
C SER A 59 -1.53 20.52 25.05
N SER A 60 -0.22 20.59 25.23
CA SER A 60 0.44 20.44 26.55
C SER A 60 0.92 21.76 27.16
N THR A 61 0.51 22.91 26.62
CA THR A 61 0.83 24.25 27.18
C THR A 61 -0.41 25.14 27.34
N GLN A 62 -1.57 24.56 27.69
CA GLN A 62 -2.70 25.31 28.24
C GLN A 62 -2.99 24.85 29.66
#